data_AF-A0A7W0KRP6-F1
#
_entry.id   AF-A0A7W0KRP6-F1
#
_cell.length_a   1.000
_cell.length_b   1.000
_cell.length_c   1.000
_cell.angle_alpha   90.00
_cell.angle_beta   90.00
_cell.angle_gamma   90.00
#
_symmetry.space_group_name_H-M   'P 1'
#
loop_
_entity.id
_entity.type
_entity.pdbx_description
1 polymer ?
#
loop_
_entity_poly.entity_id
_entity_poly.type
_entity_poly.pdbx_seq_one_letter_code
_entity_poly.pdbx_strand_id
1 'polypeptide(L)'
;MAATDLAPSAAPTAQPGSADDDAERRQALTRMKLLATGLLGVAGVVFVVARQFDNALAGYVEAFAEAAMVGALADWFAVTALFRHPLGIPIPHTAIIPERKDDIGKGLGTFVQGNFLSGPVIAEKIRSVGVAGRIGEYLADPANARKLGENAGDAVKAAVEVLRDEDVAPVVEQMVTARVADIPASALASKVLEAAIEDGHHQVVIESLLAATTKFLVRNTGTIRARVEKESPWWVPEAIDDRVVARLTGSGKRFLEEVAADPDHDVRRQIDERVRELVVKLRTSPEMEARGEEIKAQLLAHPALRAWTSTLWQDLRET
;
A
#
# COMPACT_ATOMS: atom_id res chain seq x y z
N MET A 1 -20.80 -42.09 -0.16
CA MET A 1 -20.06 -40.88 0.20
C MET A 1 -19.15 -40.56 -0.99
N ALA A 2 -19.70 -39.84 -1.97
CA ALA A 2 -19.06 -39.61 -3.26
C ALA A 2 -18.30 -38.29 -3.21
N ALA A 3 -16.99 -38.34 -3.43
CA ALA A 3 -16.15 -37.17 -3.63
C ALA A 3 -16.37 -36.67 -5.07
N THR A 4 -17.05 -35.55 -5.23
CA THR A 4 -17.20 -34.86 -6.51
C THR A 4 -15.95 -34.02 -6.74
N ASP A 5 -15.11 -34.50 -7.64
CA ASP A 5 -13.91 -33.86 -8.13
C ASP A 5 -14.28 -32.64 -9.00
N LEU A 6 -14.10 -31.43 -8.47
CA LEU A 6 -14.35 -30.17 -9.17
C LEU A 6 -13.08 -29.80 -9.95
N ALA A 7 -12.94 -30.35 -11.15
CA ALA A 7 -11.93 -29.91 -12.10
C ALA A 7 -12.16 -28.43 -12.47
N PRO A 8 -11.11 -27.59 -12.51
CA PRO A 8 -11.24 -26.20 -12.91
C PRO A 8 -11.66 -26.11 -14.38
N SER A 9 -12.83 -25.50 -14.61
CA SER A 9 -13.31 -25.15 -15.95
C SER A 9 -12.29 -24.24 -16.63
N ALA A 10 -11.54 -24.81 -17.57
CA ALA A 10 -10.62 -24.06 -18.40
C ALA A 10 -11.43 -23.03 -19.20
N ALA A 11 -11.14 -21.74 -18.97
CA ALA A 11 -11.67 -20.67 -19.80
C ALA A 11 -11.37 -20.98 -21.28
N PRO A 12 -12.32 -20.75 -22.21
CA PRO A 12 -12.08 -21.03 -23.63
C PRO A 12 -10.96 -20.12 -24.10
N THR A 13 -9.76 -20.70 -24.27
CA THR A 13 -8.66 -20.07 -24.98
C THR A 13 -9.15 -19.83 -26.40
N ALA A 14 -9.33 -18.56 -26.77
CA ALA A 14 -9.54 -18.19 -28.16
C ALA A 14 -8.27 -18.57 -28.94
N GLN A 15 -8.23 -19.80 -29.44
CA GLN A 15 -7.18 -20.27 -30.32
C GLN A 15 -7.29 -19.48 -31.63
N PRO A 16 -6.17 -18.96 -32.19
CA PRO A 16 -6.18 -18.47 -33.56
C PRO A 16 -6.70 -19.60 -34.46
N GLY A 17 -7.71 -19.27 -35.28
CA GLY A 17 -8.46 -20.25 -36.07
C GLY A 17 -7.52 -21.19 -36.84
N SER A 18 -7.87 -22.47 -36.86
CA SER A 18 -7.11 -23.48 -37.58
C SER A 18 -7.07 -23.16 -39.08
N ALA A 19 -6.09 -23.68 -39.82
CA ALA A 19 -5.99 -23.46 -41.27
C ALA A 19 -7.26 -23.90 -42.03
N ASP A 20 -7.98 -24.88 -41.47
CA ASP A 20 -9.26 -25.36 -42.00
C ASP A 20 -10.39 -24.34 -41.79
N ASP A 21 -10.46 -23.67 -40.62
CA ASP A 21 -11.45 -22.60 -40.35
C ASP A 21 -11.31 -21.42 -41.32
N ASP A 22 -10.07 -21.07 -41.67
CA ASP A 22 -9.79 -19.98 -42.60
C ASP A 22 -10.14 -20.35 -44.04
N ALA A 23 -10.00 -21.61 -44.43
CA ALA A 23 -10.41 -22.10 -45.74
C ALA A 23 -11.94 -22.07 -45.90
N GLU A 24 -12.69 -22.51 -44.89
CA GLU A 24 -14.14 -22.47 -44.86
C GLU A 24 -14.67 -21.03 -44.94
N ARG A 25 -14.09 -20.11 -44.15
CA ARG A 25 -14.44 -18.68 -44.19
C ARG A 25 -14.21 -18.07 -45.56
N ARG A 26 -13.11 -18.40 -46.24
CA ARG A 26 -12.83 -17.91 -47.61
C ARG A 26 -13.85 -18.43 -48.61
N GLN A 27 -14.24 -19.69 -48.52
CA GLN A 27 -15.27 -20.27 -49.39
C GLN A 27 -16.64 -19.59 -49.15
N ALA A 28 -17.03 -19.39 -47.89
CA ALA A 28 -18.26 -18.69 -47.53
C ALA A 28 -18.27 -17.24 -48.05
N LEU A 29 -17.16 -16.51 -47.88
CA LEU A 29 -16.98 -15.15 -48.41
C LEU A 29 -17.09 -15.11 -49.93
N THR A 30 -16.49 -16.09 -50.63
CA THR A 30 -16.53 -16.15 -52.10
C THR A 30 -17.95 -16.42 -52.61
N ARG A 31 -18.66 -17.37 -51.98
CA ARG A 31 -20.06 -17.67 -52.29
C ARG A 31 -20.95 -16.45 -52.08
N MET A 32 -20.78 -15.76 -50.95
CA MET A 32 -21.59 -14.57 -50.62
C MET A 32 -21.31 -13.42 -51.59
N LYS A 33 -20.04 -13.18 -51.95
CA LYS A 33 -19.68 -12.20 -52.98
C LYS A 33 -20.35 -12.52 -54.31
N LEU A 34 -20.29 -13.78 -54.74
CA LEU A 34 -20.87 -14.22 -56.01
C LEU A 34 -22.40 -14.05 -56.03
N LEU A 35 -23.06 -14.37 -54.91
CA LEU A 35 -24.50 -14.18 -54.73
C LEU A 35 -24.87 -12.69 -54.75
N ALA A 36 -24.14 -11.85 -54.02
CA ALA A 36 -24.36 -10.40 -53.98
C ALA A 36 -24.13 -9.74 -55.36
N THR A 37 -23.04 -10.08 -56.06
CA THR A 37 -22.78 -9.59 -57.42
C THR A 37 -23.81 -10.12 -58.42
N GLY A 38 -24.28 -11.35 -58.25
CA GLY A 38 -25.32 -11.94 -59.06
C GLY A 38 -26.66 -11.21 -58.89
N LEU A 39 -27.08 -10.96 -57.65
CA LEU A 39 -28.27 -10.18 -57.33
C LEU A 39 -28.21 -8.76 -57.90
N LEU A 40 -27.05 -8.11 -57.81
CA LEU A 40 -26.83 -6.79 -58.41
C LEU A 40 -26.97 -6.84 -59.94
N GLY A 41 -26.38 -7.86 -60.58
CA GLY A 41 -26.53 -8.08 -62.02
C GLY A 41 -27.98 -8.33 -62.44
N VAL A 42 -28.71 -9.15 -61.68
CA VAL A 42 -30.14 -9.40 -61.91
C VAL A 42 -30.95 -8.12 -61.77
N ALA A 43 -30.72 -7.32 -60.73
CA ALA A 43 -31.38 -6.02 -60.56
C ALA A 43 -31.10 -5.09 -61.75
N GLY A 44 -29.86 -5.04 -62.24
CA GLY A 44 -29.49 -4.28 -63.43
C GLY A 44 -30.20 -4.76 -64.72
N VAL A 45 -30.31 -6.08 -64.92
CA VAL A 45 -31.06 -6.63 -66.06
C VAL A 45 -32.55 -6.30 -65.96
N VAL A 46 -33.15 -6.47 -64.77
CA VAL A 46 -34.55 -6.12 -64.52
C VAL A 46 -34.80 -4.64 -64.78
N PHE A 47 -33.90 -3.75 -64.34
CA PHE A 47 -33.97 -2.32 -64.61
C PHE A 47 -33.97 -2.03 -66.13
N VAL A 48 -33.01 -2.59 -66.88
CA VAL A 48 -32.91 -2.37 -68.34
C VAL A 48 -34.14 -2.90 -69.08
N VAL A 49 -34.64 -4.07 -68.70
CA VAL A 49 -35.83 -4.68 -69.34
C VAL A 49 -37.09 -3.88 -69.00
N ALA A 50 -37.30 -3.52 -67.73
CA ALA A 50 -38.47 -2.75 -67.31
C ALA A 50 -38.55 -1.40 -68.02
N ARG A 51 -37.39 -0.74 -68.23
CA ARG A 51 -37.29 0.54 -68.93
C ARG A 51 -37.71 0.51 -70.41
N GLN A 52 -37.82 -0.66 -71.04
CA GLN A 52 -38.26 -0.77 -72.43
C GLN A 52 -39.80 -0.79 -72.59
N PHE A 53 -40.55 -0.87 -71.48
CA PHE A 53 -42.01 -0.98 -71.51
C PHE A 53 -42.67 0.29 -70.94
N ASP A 54 -43.60 0.87 -71.70
CA ASP A 54 -44.23 2.16 -71.36
C ASP A 54 -45.57 1.97 -70.61
N ASN A 55 -45.56 1.16 -69.54
CA ASN A 55 -46.76 0.88 -68.74
C ASN A 55 -46.53 1.10 -67.24
N ALA A 56 -47.62 1.38 -66.50
CA ALA A 56 -47.54 1.76 -65.08
C ALA A 56 -46.89 0.68 -64.19
N LEU A 57 -47.08 -0.60 -64.49
CA LEU A 57 -46.46 -1.70 -63.75
C LEU A 57 -44.96 -1.78 -63.99
N ALA A 58 -44.51 -1.56 -65.22
CA ALA A 58 -43.10 -1.48 -65.59
C ALA A 58 -42.41 -0.32 -64.87
N GLY A 59 -43.09 0.83 -64.72
CA GLY A 59 -42.57 1.96 -63.94
C GLY A 59 -42.31 1.64 -62.46
N TYR A 60 -43.18 0.87 -61.80
CA TYR A 60 -42.93 0.43 -60.42
C TYR A 60 -41.75 -0.55 -60.32
N VAL A 61 -41.60 -1.45 -61.30
CA VAL A 61 -40.49 -2.41 -61.35
C VAL A 61 -39.16 -1.71 -61.64
N GLU A 62 -39.16 -0.73 -62.55
CA GLU A 62 -38.00 0.12 -62.85
C GLU A 62 -37.52 0.84 -61.60
N ALA A 63 -38.41 1.55 -60.90
CA ALA A 63 -38.07 2.30 -59.69
C ALA A 63 -37.53 1.38 -58.56
N PHE A 64 -38.11 0.19 -58.40
CA PHE A 64 -37.61 -0.79 -57.43
C PHE A 64 -36.22 -1.31 -57.79
N ALA A 65 -36.01 -1.66 -59.06
CA ALA A 65 -34.73 -2.16 -59.54
C ALA A 65 -33.63 -1.07 -59.49
N GLU A 66 -33.98 0.18 -59.80
CA GLU A 66 -33.11 1.34 -59.65
C GLU A 66 -32.69 1.54 -58.19
N ALA A 67 -33.67 1.56 -57.27
CA ALA A 67 -33.39 1.71 -55.84
C ALA A 67 -32.52 0.57 -55.29
N ALA A 68 -32.79 -0.68 -55.69
CA ALA A 68 -31.99 -1.83 -55.29
C ALA A 68 -30.54 -1.74 -55.81
N MET A 69 -30.35 -1.36 -57.07
CA MET A 69 -29.03 -1.21 -57.68
C MET A 69 -28.22 -0.08 -57.03
N VAL A 70 -28.83 1.11 -56.88
CA VAL A 70 -28.18 2.27 -56.24
C VAL A 70 -27.86 1.97 -54.77
N GLY A 71 -28.78 1.35 -54.04
CA GLY A 71 -28.55 0.95 -52.64
C GLY A 71 -27.39 -0.03 -52.48
N ALA A 72 -27.31 -1.05 -53.33
CA ALA A 72 -26.21 -2.01 -53.32
C ALA A 72 -24.85 -1.36 -53.67
N LEU A 73 -24.83 -0.42 -54.62
CA LEU A 73 -23.62 0.35 -54.95
C LEU A 73 -23.18 1.26 -53.81
N ALA A 74 -24.12 1.88 -53.09
CA ALA A 74 -23.84 2.74 -51.95
C ALA A 74 -23.25 1.95 -50.77
N ASP A 75 -23.82 0.79 -50.44
CA ASP A 75 -23.29 -0.08 -49.37
C ASP A 75 -21.87 -0.59 -49.71
N TRP A 76 -21.66 -1.02 -50.96
CA TRP A 76 -20.33 -1.38 -51.45
C TRP A 76 -19.33 -0.22 -51.29
N PHE A 77 -19.73 0.99 -51.66
CA PHE A 77 -18.90 2.18 -51.52
C PHE A 77 -18.58 2.48 -50.05
N ALA A 78 -19.56 2.40 -49.14
CA ALA A 78 -19.38 2.71 -47.72
C ALA A 78 -18.38 1.76 -47.04
N VAL A 79 -18.56 0.44 -47.22
CA VAL A 79 -17.63 -0.56 -46.66
C VAL A 79 -16.25 -0.42 -47.29
N THR A 80 -16.19 -0.21 -48.60
CA THR A 80 -14.92 -0.02 -49.31
C THR A 80 -14.21 1.22 -48.80
N ALA A 81 -14.89 2.37 -48.71
CA ALA A 81 -14.36 3.64 -48.22
C ALA A 81 -13.94 3.60 -46.75
N LEU A 82 -14.45 2.67 -45.95
CA LEU A 82 -13.95 2.47 -44.59
C LEU A 82 -12.53 1.88 -44.58
N PHE A 83 -12.22 0.95 -45.49
CA PHE A 83 -10.99 0.17 -45.48
C PHE A 83 -9.97 0.51 -46.57
N ARG A 84 -10.40 1.07 -47.72
CA ARG A 84 -9.59 1.32 -48.91
C ARG A 84 -10.18 2.40 -49.82
N HIS A 85 -9.45 2.80 -50.85
CA HIS A 85 -9.97 3.70 -51.87
C HIS A 85 -10.85 2.95 -52.88
N PRO A 86 -12.13 3.35 -53.10
CA PRO A 86 -13.00 2.71 -54.07
C PRO A 86 -12.43 2.88 -55.49
N LEU A 87 -12.47 1.80 -56.28
CA LEU A 87 -11.85 1.70 -57.62
C LEU A 87 -10.33 2.01 -57.66
N GLY A 88 -9.66 2.12 -56.51
CA GLY A 88 -8.25 2.52 -56.43
C GLY A 88 -8.01 4.02 -56.64
N ILE A 89 -9.07 4.84 -56.70
CA ILE A 89 -8.97 6.27 -56.91
C ILE A 89 -8.92 6.97 -55.54
N PRO A 90 -7.91 7.81 -55.25
CA PRO A 90 -7.77 8.50 -53.97
C PRO A 90 -8.81 9.63 -53.85
N ILE A 91 -10.04 9.25 -53.54
CA ILE A 91 -11.15 10.18 -53.28
C ILE A 91 -10.98 10.72 -51.85
N PRO A 92 -11.06 12.04 -51.63
CA PRO A 92 -10.99 12.62 -50.29
C PRO A 92 -12.00 11.97 -49.34
N HIS A 93 -11.62 11.74 -48.08
CA HIS A 93 -12.47 11.14 -47.03
C HIS A 93 -12.86 9.66 -47.29
N THR A 94 -11.99 8.88 -47.93
CA THR A 94 -12.09 7.41 -48.06
C THR A 94 -10.85 6.76 -47.43
N ALA A 95 -10.83 5.43 -47.29
CA ALA A 95 -9.84 4.71 -46.47
C ALA A 95 -9.76 5.23 -45.01
N ILE A 96 -10.92 5.49 -44.38
CA ILE A 96 -11.02 6.13 -43.07
C ILE A 96 -10.21 5.40 -41.99
N ILE A 97 -10.28 4.06 -41.93
CA ILE A 97 -9.56 3.27 -40.92
C ILE A 97 -8.04 3.38 -41.12
N PRO A 98 -7.47 3.10 -42.31
CA PRO A 98 -6.04 3.31 -42.56
C PRO A 98 -5.55 4.72 -42.23
N GLU A 99 -6.31 5.76 -42.62
CA GLU A 99 -5.93 7.17 -42.42
C GLU A 99 -5.97 7.59 -40.94
N ARG A 100 -6.94 7.09 -40.16
CA ARG A 100 -7.13 7.43 -38.74
C ARG A 100 -6.67 6.35 -37.77
N LYS A 101 -5.87 5.38 -38.21
CA LYS A 101 -5.43 4.24 -37.39
C LYS A 101 -4.77 4.68 -36.08
N ASP A 102 -3.99 5.76 -36.11
CA ASP A 102 -3.22 6.24 -34.96
C ASP A 102 -4.13 6.90 -33.92
N ASP A 103 -5.15 7.64 -34.37
CA ASP A 103 -6.16 8.26 -33.50
C ASP A 103 -7.05 7.20 -32.86
N ILE A 104 -7.46 6.19 -33.63
CA ILE A 104 -8.21 5.03 -33.13
C ILE A 104 -7.36 4.26 -32.10
N GLY A 105 -6.08 4.05 -32.38
CA GLY A 105 -5.14 3.39 -31.47
C GLY A 105 -4.98 4.14 -30.15
N LYS A 106 -4.83 5.47 -30.20
CA LYS A 106 -4.78 6.32 -28.98
C LYS A 106 -6.08 6.22 -28.18
N GLY A 107 -7.23 6.29 -28.84
CA GLY A 107 -8.54 6.15 -28.20
C GLY A 107 -8.71 4.79 -27.51
N LEU A 108 -8.33 3.71 -28.20
CA LEU A 108 -8.38 2.35 -27.66
C LEU A 108 -7.40 2.18 -26.49
N GLY A 109 -6.20 2.75 -26.57
CA GLY A 109 -5.21 2.75 -25.49
C GLY A 109 -5.74 3.42 -24.24
N THR A 110 -6.30 4.63 -24.36
CA THR A 110 -6.92 5.35 -23.24
C THR A 110 -8.09 4.57 -22.63
N PHE A 111 -8.92 3.95 -23.47
CA PHE A 111 -10.02 3.11 -23.00
C PHE A 111 -9.54 1.89 -22.21
N VAL A 112 -8.54 1.16 -22.73
CA VAL A 112 -7.95 0.01 -22.04
C VAL A 112 -7.29 0.43 -20.73
N GLN A 113 -6.56 1.56 -20.74
CA GLN A 113 -5.92 2.08 -19.55
C GLN A 113 -6.93 2.43 -18.46
N GLY A 114 -8.00 3.15 -18.81
CA GLY A 114 -9.03 3.58 -17.86
C GLY A 114 -9.90 2.44 -17.33
N ASN A 115 -10.27 1.47 -18.18
CA ASN A 115 -11.24 0.44 -17.82
C ASN A 115 -10.61 -0.86 -17.33
N PHE A 116 -9.42 -1.22 -17.83
CA PHE A 116 -8.80 -2.53 -17.55
C PHE A 116 -7.47 -2.45 -16.78
N LEU A 117 -6.78 -1.30 -16.83
CA LEU A 117 -5.48 -1.11 -16.13
C LEU A 117 -5.58 -0.12 -14.96
N SER A 118 -6.78 0.11 -14.42
CA SER A 118 -6.91 0.92 -13.21
C SER A 118 -6.37 0.15 -11.99
N GLY A 119 -5.71 0.86 -11.07
CA GLY A 119 -5.16 0.26 -9.85
C GLY A 119 -6.14 -0.64 -9.08
N PRO A 120 -7.42 -0.25 -8.89
CA PRO A 120 -8.42 -1.09 -8.24
C PRO A 120 -8.70 -2.40 -8.99
N VAL A 121 -8.86 -2.35 -10.32
CA VAL A 121 -9.14 -3.53 -11.16
C VAL A 121 -7.96 -4.50 -11.17
N ILE A 122 -6.73 -3.97 -11.25
CA ILE A 122 -5.51 -4.78 -11.17
C ILE A 122 -5.40 -5.44 -9.79
N ALA A 123 -5.60 -4.69 -8.70
CA ALA A 123 -5.52 -5.23 -7.33
C ALA A 123 -6.57 -6.33 -7.09
N GLU A 124 -7.80 -6.14 -7.56
CA GLU A 124 -8.86 -7.13 -7.46
C GLU A 124 -8.55 -8.39 -8.29
N LYS A 125 -7.99 -8.22 -9.50
CA LYS A 125 -7.56 -9.34 -10.31
C LYS A 125 -6.43 -10.13 -9.64
N ILE A 126 -5.41 -9.45 -9.11
CA ILE A 126 -4.31 -10.09 -8.37
C ILE A 126 -4.84 -10.89 -7.18
N ARG A 127 -5.79 -10.33 -6.41
CA ARG A 127 -6.45 -11.05 -5.31
C ARG A 127 -7.21 -12.28 -5.81
N SER A 128 -7.98 -12.15 -6.90
CA SER A 128 -8.77 -13.26 -7.47
C SER A 128 -7.92 -14.43 -7.96
N VAL A 129 -6.70 -14.16 -8.43
CA VAL A 129 -5.78 -15.20 -8.91
C VAL A 129 -5.14 -15.96 -7.74
N GLY A 130 -5.20 -15.43 -6.51
CA GLY A 130 -4.72 -16.14 -5.32
C GLY A 130 -3.21 -16.35 -5.31
N VAL A 131 -2.44 -15.42 -5.90
CA VAL A 131 -0.97 -15.52 -6.04
C VAL A 131 -0.30 -15.73 -4.67
N ALA A 132 -0.74 -14.99 -3.65
CA ALA A 132 -0.23 -15.14 -2.29
C ALA A 132 -0.48 -16.54 -1.71
N GLY A 133 -1.64 -17.14 -1.97
CA GLY A 133 -1.96 -18.50 -1.53
C GLY A 133 -1.09 -19.55 -2.20
N ARG A 134 -0.85 -19.43 -3.51
CA ARG A 134 0.04 -20.33 -4.25
C ARG A 134 1.50 -20.23 -3.80
N ILE A 135 1.97 -19.03 -3.50
CA ILE A 135 3.31 -18.82 -2.93
C ILE A 135 3.37 -19.47 -1.54
N GLY A 136 2.32 -19.32 -0.73
CA GLY A 136 2.21 -19.98 0.58
C GLY A 136 2.27 -21.51 0.49
N GLU A 137 1.51 -22.12 -0.43
CA GLU A 137 1.56 -23.56 -0.69
C GLU A 137 2.93 -24.02 -1.21
N TYR A 138 3.55 -23.24 -2.11
CA TYR A 138 4.87 -23.54 -2.63
C TYR A 138 5.94 -23.51 -1.52
N LEU A 139 5.83 -22.55 -0.60
CA LEU A 139 6.71 -22.40 0.56
C LEU A 139 6.40 -23.38 1.70
N ALA A 140 5.25 -24.05 1.68
CA ALA A 140 4.91 -25.07 2.68
C ALA A 140 5.81 -26.32 2.56
N ASP A 141 6.41 -26.55 1.39
CA ASP A 141 7.44 -27.57 1.22
C ASP A 141 8.82 -27.07 1.71
N PRO A 142 9.43 -27.72 2.73
CA PRO A 142 10.74 -27.35 3.26
C PRO A 142 11.86 -27.29 2.21
N ALA A 143 11.79 -28.09 1.14
CA ALA A 143 12.78 -28.10 0.08
C ALA A 143 12.69 -26.84 -0.80
N ASN A 144 11.48 -26.38 -1.09
CA ASN A 144 11.24 -25.14 -1.84
C ASN A 144 11.55 -23.91 -0.99
N ALA A 145 11.19 -23.95 0.30
CA ALA A 145 11.55 -22.91 1.26
C ALA A 145 13.07 -22.76 1.42
N ARG A 146 13.84 -23.86 1.40
CA ARG A 146 15.31 -23.81 1.39
C ARG A 146 15.88 -23.22 0.10
N LYS A 147 15.43 -23.69 -1.06
CA LYS A 147 15.88 -23.16 -2.36
C LYS A 147 15.57 -21.68 -2.54
N LEU A 148 14.40 -21.25 -2.04
CA LEU A 148 14.05 -19.84 -2.03
C LEU A 148 14.91 -19.12 -0.98
N GLY A 149 15.01 -19.63 0.24
CA GLY A 149 15.83 -19.07 1.33
C GLY A 149 17.29 -18.84 0.98
N GLU A 150 17.91 -19.74 0.23
CA GLU A 150 19.30 -19.66 -0.24
C GLU A 150 19.55 -18.47 -1.19
N ASN A 151 18.52 -18.01 -1.91
CA ASN A 151 18.59 -16.84 -2.82
C ASN A 151 17.70 -15.66 -2.37
N ALA A 152 16.86 -15.87 -1.35
CA ALA A 152 15.89 -14.90 -0.88
C ALA A 152 16.57 -13.81 -0.06
N GLY A 153 17.69 -14.10 0.61
CA GLY A 153 18.49 -13.06 1.28
C GLY A 153 18.91 -11.98 0.28
N ASP A 154 19.48 -12.39 -0.85
CA ASP A 154 19.94 -11.47 -1.89
C ASP A 154 18.78 -10.81 -2.64
N ALA A 155 17.70 -11.54 -2.90
CA ALA A 155 16.51 -10.98 -3.57
C ALA A 155 15.74 -10.00 -2.68
N VAL A 156 15.63 -10.28 -1.37
CA VAL A 156 15.03 -9.37 -0.39
C VAL A 156 15.91 -8.14 -0.21
N LYS A 157 17.24 -8.33 -0.12
CA LYS A 157 18.19 -7.21 -0.06
C LYS A 157 18.11 -6.33 -1.30
N ALA A 158 18.07 -6.92 -2.50
CA ALA A 158 17.90 -6.19 -3.75
C ALA A 158 16.53 -5.50 -3.84
N ALA A 159 15.45 -6.14 -3.39
CA ALA A 159 14.14 -5.53 -3.35
C ALA A 159 14.09 -4.34 -2.38
N VAL A 160 14.72 -4.47 -1.20
CA VAL A 160 14.84 -3.39 -0.20
C VAL A 160 15.72 -2.25 -0.71
N GLU A 161 16.80 -2.53 -1.45
CA GLU A 161 17.64 -1.48 -2.06
C GLU A 161 16.94 -0.69 -3.17
N VAL A 162 16.05 -1.35 -3.93
CA VAL A 162 15.29 -0.74 -5.03
C VAL A 162 14.12 0.10 -4.52
N LEU A 163 13.60 -0.21 -3.33
CA LEU A 163 12.57 0.60 -2.70
C LEU A 163 13.15 1.95 -2.25
N ARG A 164 12.43 3.04 -2.59
CA ARG A 164 12.81 4.39 -2.18
C ARG A 164 12.32 4.62 -0.76
N ASP A 165 13.16 5.25 0.06
CA ASP A 165 12.85 5.54 1.48
C ASP A 165 11.55 6.36 1.62
N GLU A 166 11.29 7.23 0.64
CA GLU A 166 10.11 8.08 0.49
C GLU A 166 8.79 7.28 0.45
N ASP A 167 8.82 6.06 -0.10
CA ASP A 167 7.64 5.23 -0.31
C ASP A 167 7.44 4.20 0.81
N VAL A 168 8.52 3.76 1.48
CA VAL A 168 8.47 2.73 2.53
C VAL A 168 8.14 3.31 3.89
N ALA A 169 8.76 4.45 4.24
CA ALA A 169 8.57 5.06 5.56
C ALA A 169 7.08 5.33 5.90
N PRO A 170 6.23 5.86 4.98
CA PRO A 170 4.82 6.07 5.27
C PRO A 170 4.03 4.78 5.48
N VAL A 171 4.39 3.70 4.78
CA VAL A 171 3.71 2.39 4.90
C VAL A 171 4.05 1.75 6.24
N VAL A 172 5.34 1.79 6.62
CA VAL A 172 5.80 1.28 7.92
C VAL A 172 5.20 2.11 9.06
N GLU A 173 5.21 3.44 8.94
CA GLU A 173 4.57 4.36 9.91
C GLU A 173 3.09 4.02 10.10
N GLN A 174 2.34 3.84 9.01
CA GLN A 174 0.92 3.49 9.08
C GLN A 174 0.71 2.13 9.75
N MET A 175 1.51 1.13 9.42
CA MET A 175 1.38 -0.22 9.99
C MET A 175 1.69 -0.22 11.50
N VAL A 176 2.77 0.45 11.90
CA VAL A 176 3.16 0.59 13.31
C VAL A 176 2.12 1.40 14.08
N THR A 177 1.69 2.54 13.54
CA THR A 177 0.70 3.42 14.18
C THR A 177 -0.63 2.71 14.35
N ALA A 178 -1.12 2.01 13.32
CA ALA A 178 -2.35 1.24 13.39
C ALA A 178 -2.26 0.13 14.45
N ARG A 179 -1.12 -0.56 14.54
CA ARG A 179 -0.94 -1.62 15.52
C ARG A 179 -0.84 -1.10 16.94
N VAL A 180 -0.13 0.01 17.17
CA VAL A 180 0.02 0.64 18.49
C VAL A 180 -1.30 1.26 18.95
N ALA A 181 -2.08 1.86 18.04
CA ALA A 181 -3.39 2.43 18.37
C ALA A 181 -4.36 1.38 18.94
N ASP A 182 -4.35 0.17 18.36
CA ASP A 182 -5.23 -0.94 18.73
C ASP A 182 -4.91 -1.58 20.10
N ILE A 183 -3.68 -1.41 20.60
CA ILE A 183 -3.28 -1.98 21.89
C ILE A 183 -3.55 -0.98 23.02
N PRO A 184 -4.18 -1.39 24.13
CA PRO A 184 -4.35 -0.54 25.31
C PRO A 184 -3.01 -0.01 25.82
N ALA A 185 -2.95 1.29 26.14
CA ALA A 185 -1.74 1.94 26.62
C ALA A 185 -1.22 1.31 27.92
N SER A 186 -2.13 0.86 28.79
CA SER A 186 -1.83 0.13 30.02
C SER A 186 -1.06 -1.17 29.75
N ALA A 187 -1.45 -1.92 28.72
CA ALA A 187 -0.81 -3.18 28.34
C ALA A 187 0.56 -2.98 27.69
N LEU A 188 0.71 -1.93 26.87
CA LEU A 188 2.01 -1.56 26.29
C LEU A 188 2.99 -1.12 27.39
N ALA A 189 2.56 -0.18 28.23
CA ALA A 189 3.37 0.33 29.32
C ALA A 189 3.77 -0.79 30.28
N SER A 190 2.84 -1.69 30.66
CA SER A 190 3.16 -2.80 31.55
C SER A 190 4.23 -3.71 30.95
N LYS A 191 4.13 -4.07 29.66
CA LYS A 191 5.11 -4.95 29.01
C LYS A 191 6.51 -4.33 28.93
N VAL A 192 6.58 -3.04 28.58
CA VAL A 192 7.86 -2.33 28.48
C VAL A 192 8.50 -2.19 29.87
N LEU A 193 7.72 -1.81 30.88
CA LEU A 193 8.24 -1.72 32.25
C LEU A 193 8.61 -3.10 32.81
N GLU A 194 7.83 -4.15 32.56
CA GLU A 194 8.16 -5.52 32.97
C GLU A 194 9.49 -5.98 32.36
N ALA A 195 9.68 -5.81 31.06
CA ALA A 195 10.94 -6.13 30.39
C ALA A 195 12.12 -5.33 30.96
N ALA A 196 11.93 -4.02 31.20
CA ALA A 196 12.98 -3.18 31.80
C ALA A 196 13.30 -3.55 33.26
N ILE A 197 12.33 -4.12 33.98
CA ILE A 197 12.53 -4.63 35.35
C ILE A 197 13.26 -5.98 35.32
N GLU A 198 12.82 -6.90 34.45
CA GLU A 198 13.37 -8.25 34.32
C GLU A 198 14.83 -8.23 33.85
N ASP A 199 15.16 -7.39 32.88
CA ASP A 199 16.53 -7.21 32.37
C ASP A 199 17.39 -6.31 33.27
N GLY A 200 16.85 -5.78 34.38
CA GLY A 200 17.60 -4.92 35.30
C GLY A 200 17.89 -3.50 34.78
N HIS A 201 17.41 -3.13 33.58
CA HIS A 201 17.65 -1.81 32.97
C HIS A 201 17.15 -0.63 33.82
N HIS A 202 16.12 -0.82 34.64
CA HIS A 202 15.67 0.18 35.61
C HIS A 202 16.77 0.63 36.59
N GLN A 203 17.74 -0.22 36.91
CA GLN A 203 18.86 0.13 37.79
C GLN A 203 19.78 1.17 37.15
N VAL A 204 19.98 1.13 35.83
CA VAL A 204 20.77 2.12 35.09
C VAL A 204 20.15 3.52 35.18
N VAL A 205 18.80 3.57 35.14
CA VAL A 205 18.06 4.83 35.33
C VAL A 205 18.20 5.34 36.75
N ILE A 206 18.08 4.47 37.75
CA ILE A 206 18.25 4.82 39.17
C ILE A 206 19.66 5.36 39.42
N GLU A 207 20.70 4.71 38.89
CA GLU A 207 22.09 5.16 39.00
C GLU A 207 22.29 6.53 38.36
N SER A 208 21.75 6.72 37.16
CA SER A 208 21.81 8.00 36.45
C SER A 208 21.11 9.11 37.26
N LEU A 209 19.97 8.79 37.88
CA LEU A 209 19.22 9.73 38.70
C LEU A 209 19.94 10.06 40.01
N LEU A 210 20.52 9.06 40.69
CA LEU A 210 21.34 9.25 41.90
C LEU A 210 22.56 10.12 41.61
N ALA A 211 23.26 9.86 40.50
CA ALA A 211 24.39 10.66 40.05
C ALA A 211 23.98 12.10 39.72
N ALA A 212 22.88 12.28 38.97
CA ALA A 212 22.36 13.60 38.62
C ALA A 212 21.93 14.38 39.86
N THR A 213 21.25 13.72 40.82
CA THR A 213 20.79 14.32 42.08
C THR A 213 21.97 14.72 42.97
N THR A 214 22.99 13.85 43.07
CA THR A 214 24.23 14.15 43.80
C THR A 214 24.93 15.37 43.21
N LYS A 215 25.09 15.41 41.88
CA LYS A 215 25.68 16.55 41.17
C LYS A 215 24.86 17.83 41.36
N PHE A 216 23.53 17.72 41.32
CA PHE A 216 22.63 18.84 41.57
C PHE A 216 22.79 19.38 43.01
N LEU A 217 22.84 18.51 44.02
CA LEU A 217 22.98 18.89 45.42
C LEU A 217 24.30 19.64 45.68
N VAL A 218 25.40 19.15 45.11
CA VAL A 218 26.73 19.79 45.22
C VAL A 218 26.77 21.12 44.49
N ARG A 219 26.24 21.18 43.26
CA ARG A 219 26.29 22.41 42.46
C ARG A 219 25.42 23.54 43.02
N ASN A 220 24.31 23.20 43.67
CA ASN A 220 23.35 24.18 44.18
C ASN A 220 23.50 24.43 45.70
N THR A 221 24.59 23.99 46.33
CA THR A 221 24.80 24.21 47.78
C THR A 221 24.74 25.70 48.15
N GLY A 222 25.28 26.59 47.31
CA GLY A 222 25.20 28.04 47.52
C GLY A 222 23.77 28.60 47.44
N THR A 223 22.94 28.07 46.55
CA THR A 223 21.51 28.44 46.45
C THR A 223 20.72 27.92 47.65
N ILE A 224 21.01 26.71 48.11
CA ILE A 224 20.40 26.13 49.32
C ILE A 224 20.77 26.98 50.54
N ARG A 225 22.04 27.36 50.69
CA ARG A 225 22.51 28.28 51.73
C ARG A 225 21.72 29.60 51.73
N ALA A 226 21.71 30.30 50.61
CA ALA A 226 21.02 31.58 50.48
C ALA A 226 19.51 31.47 50.75
N ARG A 227 18.89 30.32 50.44
CA ARG A 227 17.48 30.08 50.76
C ARG A 227 17.27 29.83 52.25
N VAL A 228 18.14 29.07 52.90
CA VAL A 228 18.07 28.80 54.34
C VAL A 228 18.27 30.09 55.13
N GLU A 229 19.28 30.90 54.82
CA GLU A 229 19.52 32.20 55.46
C GLU A 229 18.29 33.13 55.38
N LYS A 230 17.54 33.09 54.27
CA LYS A 230 16.34 33.89 54.08
C LYS A 230 15.14 33.42 54.91
N GLU A 231 15.04 32.12 55.15
CA GLU A 231 13.95 31.50 55.92
C GLU A 231 14.33 31.33 57.41
N SER A 232 15.61 31.55 57.76
CA SER A 232 16.12 31.41 59.11
C SER A 232 15.56 32.48 60.05
N PRO A 233 15.15 32.12 61.28
CA PRO A 233 14.69 33.09 62.26
C PRO A 233 15.76 34.13 62.60
N TRP A 234 15.34 35.35 62.89
CA TRP A 234 16.21 36.49 63.21
C TRP A 234 17.16 36.28 64.40
N TRP A 235 16.92 35.27 65.24
CA TRP A 235 17.74 34.92 66.40
C TRP A 235 18.86 33.90 66.10
N VAL A 236 18.88 33.29 64.91
CA VAL A 236 19.89 32.31 64.52
C VAL A 236 21.10 33.02 63.91
N PRO A 237 22.33 32.81 64.44
CA PRO A 237 23.54 33.33 63.81
C PRO A 237 23.84 32.66 62.47
N GLU A 238 24.32 33.45 61.50
CA GLU A 238 24.71 32.98 60.15
C GLU A 238 25.70 31.80 60.18
N ALA A 239 26.65 31.80 61.13
CA ALA A 239 27.60 30.70 61.31
C ALA A 239 26.93 29.35 61.68
N ILE A 240 25.77 29.38 62.32
CA ILE A 240 24.98 28.18 62.62
C ILE A 240 24.29 27.70 61.35
N ASP A 241 23.64 28.59 60.59
CA ASP A 241 23.00 28.26 59.32
C ASP A 241 24.00 27.63 58.35
N ASP A 242 25.18 28.23 58.23
CA ASP A 242 26.28 27.72 57.40
C ASP A 242 26.70 26.31 57.79
N ARG A 243 26.83 26.05 59.09
CA ARG A 243 27.24 24.76 59.62
C ARG A 243 26.17 23.71 59.41
N VAL A 244 24.90 24.09 59.57
CA VAL A 244 23.74 23.21 59.34
C VAL A 244 23.65 22.85 57.85
N VAL A 245 23.72 23.83 56.95
CA VAL A 245 23.69 23.61 55.50
C VAL A 245 24.86 22.74 55.06
N ALA A 246 26.10 23.06 55.46
CA ALA A 246 27.26 22.26 55.12
C ALA A 246 27.15 20.81 55.62
N ARG A 247 26.62 20.61 56.84
CA ARG A 247 26.41 19.27 57.40
C ARG A 247 25.30 18.52 56.69
N LEU A 248 24.16 19.17 56.38
CA LEU A 248 23.02 18.56 55.69
C LEU A 248 23.36 18.18 54.26
N THR A 249 23.93 19.10 53.48
CA THR A 249 24.36 18.82 52.10
C THR A 249 25.43 17.74 52.07
N GLY A 250 26.41 17.80 53.00
CA GLY A 250 27.45 16.78 53.10
C GLY A 250 26.91 15.39 53.48
N SER A 251 25.99 15.32 54.44
CA SER A 251 25.34 14.05 54.81
C SER A 251 24.41 13.53 53.71
N GLY A 252 23.66 14.41 53.04
CA GLY A 252 22.81 14.03 51.91
C GLY A 252 23.63 13.50 50.73
N LYS A 253 24.77 14.14 50.42
CA LYS A 253 25.71 13.64 49.42
C LYS A 253 26.20 12.23 49.77
N ARG A 254 26.72 12.04 51.00
CA ARG A 254 27.20 10.73 51.46
C ARG A 254 26.12 9.66 51.37
N PHE A 255 24.90 9.97 51.82
CA PHE A 255 23.78 9.06 51.72
C PHE A 255 23.45 8.66 50.27
N LEU A 256 23.44 9.62 49.33
CA LEU A 256 23.22 9.31 47.91
C LEU A 256 24.36 8.45 47.32
N GLU A 257 25.60 8.68 47.74
CA GLU A 257 26.76 7.88 47.34
C GLU A 257 26.72 6.47 47.93
N GLU A 258 26.27 6.32 49.19
CA GLU A 258 26.05 5.03 49.85
C GLU A 258 24.97 4.21 49.12
N VAL A 259 23.83 4.84 48.80
CA VAL A 259 22.76 4.21 48.01
C VAL A 259 23.25 3.85 46.60
N ALA A 260 24.10 4.68 45.99
CA ALA A 260 24.65 4.40 44.67
C ALA A 260 25.66 3.24 44.70
N ALA A 261 26.49 3.14 45.74
CA ALA A 261 27.55 2.15 45.85
C ALA A 261 27.06 0.74 46.23
N ASP A 262 25.92 0.64 46.92
CA ASP A 262 25.35 -0.63 47.36
C ASP A 262 24.10 -0.99 46.53
N PRO A 263 24.18 -1.98 45.62
CA PRO A 263 23.03 -2.47 44.85
C PRO A 263 21.91 -3.04 45.73
N ASP A 264 22.24 -3.60 46.90
CA ASP A 264 21.30 -4.19 47.84
C ASP A 264 20.85 -3.18 48.92
N HIS A 265 21.04 -1.88 48.70
CA HIS A 265 20.63 -0.86 49.65
C HIS A 265 19.10 -0.86 49.85
N ASP A 266 18.63 -0.64 51.08
CA ASP A 266 17.20 -0.71 51.41
C ASP A 266 16.34 0.26 50.59
N VAL A 267 16.86 1.46 50.35
CA VAL A 267 16.22 2.47 49.49
C VAL A 267 16.03 1.96 48.05
N ARG A 268 17.01 1.24 47.48
CA ARG A 268 16.88 0.68 46.13
C ARG A 268 15.77 -0.37 46.09
N ARG A 269 15.72 -1.26 47.08
CA ARG A 269 14.62 -2.25 47.21
C ARG A 269 13.25 -1.58 47.31
N GLN A 270 13.14 -0.52 48.11
CA GLN A 270 11.89 0.23 48.24
C GLN A 270 11.49 0.87 46.90
N ILE A 271 12.45 1.44 46.14
CA ILE A 271 12.17 1.97 44.80
C ILE A 271 11.67 0.86 43.88
N ASP A 272 12.34 -0.29 43.85
CA ASP A 272 11.95 -1.41 42.99
C ASP A 272 10.54 -1.91 43.31
N GLU A 273 10.20 -2.03 44.60
CA GLU A 273 8.86 -2.43 45.03
C GLU A 273 7.80 -1.41 44.60
N ARG A 274 8.08 -0.11 44.72
CA ARG A 274 7.18 0.95 44.23
C ARG A 274 7.03 0.94 42.72
N VAL A 275 8.10 0.64 41.97
CA VAL A 275 8.05 0.52 40.52
C VAL A 275 7.18 -0.69 40.12
N ARG A 276 7.31 -1.83 40.80
CA ARG A 276 6.44 -3.00 40.58
C ARG A 276 4.99 -2.72 40.93
N GLU A 277 4.72 -2.06 42.06
CA GLU A 277 3.37 -1.61 42.41
C GLU A 277 2.78 -0.68 41.34
N LEU A 278 3.59 0.21 40.77
CA LEU A 278 3.17 1.10 39.70
C LEU A 278 2.79 0.33 38.44
N VAL A 279 3.55 -0.70 38.05
CA VAL A 279 3.21 -1.60 36.93
C VAL A 279 1.85 -2.27 37.15
N VAL A 280 1.58 -2.76 38.36
CA VAL A 280 0.28 -3.37 38.70
C VAL A 280 -0.86 -2.34 38.65
N LYS A 281 -0.63 -1.14 39.18
CA LYS A 281 -1.61 -0.04 39.14
C LYS A 281 -1.88 0.44 37.71
N LEU A 282 -0.87 0.48 36.84
CA LEU A 282 -1.02 0.83 35.43
C LEU A 282 -2.00 -0.10 34.69
N ARG A 283 -2.06 -1.38 35.08
CA ARG A 283 -2.97 -2.38 34.48
C ARG A 283 -4.39 -2.35 35.04
N THR A 284 -4.53 -1.94 36.29
CA THR A 284 -5.79 -2.12 37.05
C THR A 284 -6.54 -0.81 37.29
N SER A 285 -5.89 0.35 37.18
CA SER A 285 -6.49 1.65 37.44
C SER A 285 -7.08 2.27 36.16
N PRO A 286 -8.40 2.57 36.14
CA PRO A 286 -9.05 3.26 35.01
C PRO A 286 -8.49 4.68 34.77
N GLU A 287 -8.04 5.36 35.83
CA GLU A 287 -7.45 6.70 35.72
C GLU A 287 -6.11 6.66 34.98
N MET A 288 -5.27 5.66 35.29
CA MET A 288 -3.97 5.49 34.65
C MET A 288 -4.10 5.03 33.20
N GLU A 289 -5.12 4.23 32.91
CA GLU A 289 -5.47 3.86 31.54
C GLU A 289 -5.87 5.08 30.72
N ALA A 290 -6.77 5.93 31.24
CA ALA A 290 -7.18 7.16 30.57
C ALA A 290 -6.00 8.10 30.31
N ARG A 291 -5.12 8.28 31.31
CA ARG A 291 -3.89 9.08 31.17
C ARG A 291 -2.92 8.47 30.14
N GLY A 292 -2.79 7.15 30.14
CA GLY A 292 -1.94 6.42 29.20
C GLY A 292 -2.43 6.53 27.77
N GLU A 293 -3.75 6.44 27.56
CA GLU A 293 -4.39 6.62 26.25
C GLU A 293 -4.20 8.05 25.74
N GLU A 294 -4.28 9.06 26.61
CA GLU A 294 -4.00 10.46 26.25
C GLU A 294 -2.55 10.64 25.78
N ILE A 295 -1.58 10.11 26.54
CA ILE A 295 -0.15 10.17 26.17
C ILE A 295 0.09 9.40 24.86
N LYS A 296 -0.51 8.21 24.71
CA LYS A 296 -0.42 7.41 23.47
C LYS A 296 -0.94 8.20 22.28
N ALA A 297 -2.10 8.84 22.39
CA ALA A 297 -2.67 9.65 21.34
C ALA A 297 -1.75 10.84 20.97
N GLN A 298 -1.17 11.51 21.97
CA GLN A 298 -0.21 12.60 21.75
C GLN A 298 1.05 12.12 21.01
N LEU A 299 1.60 10.96 21.40
CA LEU A 299 2.78 10.38 20.76
C LEU A 299 2.50 9.94 19.32
N LEU A 300 1.35 9.30 19.06
CA LEU A 300 0.94 8.88 17.72
C LEU A 300 0.69 10.08 16.80
N ALA A 301 0.25 11.21 17.35
CA ALA A 301 0.09 12.45 16.60
C ALA A 301 1.40 13.25 16.45
N HIS A 302 2.47 12.88 17.16
CA HIS A 302 3.69 13.68 17.22
C HIS A 302 4.56 13.47 15.97
N PRO A 303 5.04 14.54 15.30
CA PRO A 303 5.90 14.42 14.12
C PRO A 303 7.25 13.72 14.39
N ALA A 304 7.66 13.63 15.66
CA ALA A 304 8.85 12.89 16.06
C ALA A 304 8.75 11.39 15.78
N LEU A 305 7.54 10.79 15.78
CA LEU A 305 7.37 9.38 15.45
C LEU A 305 7.78 9.10 14.01
N ARG A 306 7.40 10.01 13.08
CA ARG A 306 7.77 9.94 11.66
C ARG A 306 9.27 10.13 11.44
N ALA A 307 9.89 11.04 12.19
CA ALA A 307 11.33 11.24 12.13
C ALA A 307 12.08 9.98 12.62
N TRP A 308 11.61 9.37 13.72
CA TRP A 308 12.23 8.18 14.29
C TRP A 308 12.10 6.94 13.40
N THR A 309 10.92 6.70 12.80
CA THR A 309 10.75 5.57 11.85
C THR A 309 11.63 5.73 10.61
N SER A 310 11.82 6.96 10.13
CA SER A 310 12.78 7.26 9.06
C SER A 310 14.22 6.92 9.45
N THR A 311 14.65 7.27 10.67
CA THR A 311 16.01 6.98 11.13
C THR A 311 16.23 5.47 11.32
N LEU A 312 15.27 4.76 11.92
CA LEU A 312 15.37 3.30 12.05
C LEU A 312 15.48 2.58 10.71
N TRP A 313 14.75 3.07 9.70
CA TRP A 313 14.84 2.54 8.34
C TRP A 313 16.24 2.76 7.73
N GLN A 314 16.82 3.94 7.94
CA GLN A 314 18.18 4.25 7.50
C GLN A 314 19.21 3.34 8.18
N ASP A 315 19.14 3.18 9.50
CA ASP A 315 20.06 2.32 10.26
C ASP A 315 19.96 0.84 9.81
N LEU A 316 18.75 0.35 9.57
CA LEU A 316 18.51 -1.01 9.06
C LEU A 316 19.04 -1.23 7.64
N ARG A 317 19.05 -0.19 6.81
CA ARG A 317 19.59 -0.26 5.45
C ARG A 317 21.12 -0.23 5.45
N GLU A 318 21.72 0.47 6.41
CA GLU A 318 23.17 0.58 6.56
C GLU A 318 23.82 -0.66 7.24
N THR A 319 23.01 -1.51 7.88
CA THR A 319 23.45 -2.75 8.56
C THR A 319 23.39 -3.97 7.64
#